data_AF-A0A8B7NSY7-F1
#
_entry.id   AF-A0A8B7NSY7-F1
#
_cell.length_a   1.000
_cell.length_b   1.000
_cell.length_c   1.000
_cell.angle_alpha   90.00
_cell.angle_beta   90.00
_cell.angle_gamma   90.00
#
_symmetry.space_group_name_H-M   'P 1'
#
loop_
_entity.id
_entity.type
_entity.pdbx_description
1 polymer ?
#
loop_
_entity_poly.entity_id
_entity_poly.type
_entity_poly.pdbx_seq_one_letter_code
_entity_poly.pdbx_strand_id
1 'polypeptide(L)'
;MAEKCVVSQCCCGCTLRTGALATAIFCLVSAILNVIVNVHALVSERAQSSWFNIIVSVVVLIIAILLLVGVKKERPNLIRIWIYVEIVLVILTLISSLIVFFTAWDFGVPIISLCEIMGEKHKWEREITLTLREMSGTLSK
;
A
#
# COMPACT_ATOMS: atom_id res chain seq x y z
N MET A 1 1.17 26.38 40.27
CA MET A 1 1.54 26.75 38.88
C MET A 1 2.39 25.62 38.36
N ALA A 2 1.84 24.76 37.51
CA ALA A 2 2.50 23.52 37.12
C ALA A 2 3.69 23.82 36.20
N GLU A 3 4.89 23.54 36.70
CA GLU A 3 6.15 23.61 35.98
C GLU A 3 6.05 22.64 34.80
N LYS A 4 5.89 23.19 33.59
CA LYS A 4 5.90 22.40 32.36
C LYS A 4 7.35 22.00 32.13
N CYS A 5 7.67 20.73 32.37
CA CYS A 5 8.94 20.15 31.94
C CYS A 5 9.08 20.32 30.42
N VAL A 6 9.74 21.38 30.00
CA VAL A 6 10.22 21.54 28.63
C VAL A 6 11.37 20.56 28.54
N VAL A 7 11.14 19.41 27.90
CA VAL A 7 12.18 18.42 27.60
C VAL A 7 13.24 19.14 26.77
N SER A 8 14.27 19.60 27.46
CA SER A 8 15.34 20.41 26.91
C SER A 8 16.19 19.50 26.05
N GLN A 9 15.94 19.57 24.75
CA GLN A 9 16.82 19.17 23.66
C GLN A 9 17.25 17.69 23.67
N CYS A 10 16.69 16.91 22.73
CA CYS A 10 17.27 15.63 22.36
C CYS A 10 18.75 15.85 21.93
N CYS A 11 19.63 14.90 22.24
CA CYS A 11 21.08 14.96 22.07
C CYS A 11 21.58 15.25 20.62
N CYS A 12 20.70 15.37 19.64
CA CYS A 12 21.00 15.68 18.24
C CYS A 12 20.64 17.12 17.82
N GLY A 13 20.19 17.99 18.74
CA GLY A 13 19.73 19.35 18.40
C GLY A 13 18.42 19.38 17.59
N CYS A 14 17.81 18.23 17.32
CA CYS A 14 16.51 18.15 16.67
C CYS A 14 15.40 18.47 17.66
N THR A 15 14.88 19.68 17.57
CA THR A 15 13.68 20.08 18.30
C THR A 15 12.48 19.21 17.89
N LEU A 16 11.51 18.97 18.78
CA LEU A 16 10.23 18.32 18.46
C LEU A 16 9.55 18.96 17.22
N ARG A 17 9.80 20.25 17.01
CA ARG A 17 9.37 21.04 15.86
C ARG A 17 9.96 20.54 14.54
N THR A 18 11.22 20.09 14.52
CA THR A 18 11.87 19.55 13.31
C THR A 18 11.22 18.24 12.87
N GLY A 19 10.87 17.38 13.83
CA GLY A 19 10.13 16.13 13.55
C GLY A 19 8.70 16.38 13.04
N ALA A 20 7.99 17.34 13.64
CA ALA A 20 6.65 17.73 13.17
C ALA A 20 6.68 18.36 11.76
N LEU A 21 7.72 19.11 11.44
CA LEU A 21 7.88 19.71 10.12
C LEU A 21 8.26 18.65 9.07
N ALA A 22 9.14 17.70 9.41
CA ALA A 22 9.50 16.60 8.52
C ALA A 22 8.29 15.72 8.18
N THR A 23 7.49 15.35 9.19
CA THR A 23 6.26 14.57 8.99
C THR A 23 5.23 15.31 8.15
N ALA A 24 5.06 16.63 8.36
CA ALA A 24 4.18 17.43 7.52
C ALA A 24 4.60 17.45 6.04
N ILE A 25 5.90 17.60 5.76
CA ILE A 25 6.44 17.54 4.40
C ILE A 25 6.21 16.15 3.80
N PHE A 26 6.46 15.09 4.57
CA PHE A 26 6.29 13.71 4.10
C PHE A 26 4.84 13.43 3.74
N CYS A 27 3.87 13.79 4.60
CA CYS A 27 2.44 13.68 4.31
C CYS A 27 2.05 14.44 3.04
N LEU A 28 2.60 15.63 2.82
CA LEU A 28 2.30 16.44 1.65
C LEU A 28 2.79 15.76 0.35
N VAL A 29 4.02 15.23 0.36
CA VAL A 29 4.56 14.46 -0.76
C VAL A 29 3.73 13.19 -1.01
N SER A 30 3.41 12.43 0.05
CA SER A 30 2.58 11.24 -0.06
C SER A 30 1.19 11.55 -0.62
N ALA A 31 0.55 12.64 -0.19
CA ALA A 31 -0.75 13.06 -0.71
C ALA A 31 -0.70 13.39 -2.21
N ILE A 32 0.34 14.10 -2.67
CA ILE A 32 0.53 14.41 -4.09
C ILE A 32 0.68 13.13 -4.91
N LEU A 33 1.53 12.20 -4.47
CA LEU A 33 1.72 10.92 -5.16
C LEU A 33 0.43 10.11 -5.22
N ASN A 34 -0.36 10.11 -4.14
CA ASN A 34 -1.63 9.39 -4.09
C ASN A 34 -2.65 9.97 -5.08
N VAL A 35 -2.71 11.30 -5.21
CA VAL A 35 -3.57 11.95 -6.24
C VAL A 35 -3.13 11.53 -7.64
N ILE A 36 -1.83 11.51 -7.94
CA ILE A 36 -1.32 11.11 -9.26
C ILE A 36 -1.74 9.68 -9.59
N VAL A 37 -1.56 8.74 -8.66
CA VAL A 37 -1.94 7.33 -8.84
C VAL A 37 -3.45 7.20 -9.05
N ASN A 38 -4.27 7.88 -8.26
CA ASN A 38 -5.72 7.83 -8.40
C ASN A 38 -6.21 8.43 -9.72
N VAL A 39 -5.60 9.53 -10.20
CA VAL A 39 -5.90 10.12 -11.50
C VAL A 39 -5.54 9.16 -12.63
N HIS A 40 -4.38 8.53 -12.56
CA HIS A 40 -3.96 7.53 -13.55
C HIS A 40 -4.92 6.33 -13.58
N ALA A 41 -5.32 5.83 -12.41
CA ALA A 41 -6.30 4.75 -12.29
C ALA A 41 -7.68 5.14 -12.86
N LEU A 42 -8.11 6.40 -12.65
CA LEU A 42 -9.36 6.92 -13.20
C LEU A 42 -9.39 6.89 -14.73
N VAL A 43 -8.25 7.27 -15.35
CA VAL A 43 -8.10 7.30 -16.80
C VAL A 43 -8.03 5.88 -17.37
N SER A 44 -7.33 4.97 -16.69
CA SER A 44 -7.06 3.63 -17.21
C SER A 44 -8.25 2.67 -17.09
N GLU A 45 -9.01 2.71 -15.99
CA GLU A 45 -9.97 1.63 -15.69
C GLU A 45 -11.45 2.01 -15.80
N ARG A 46 -11.82 3.29 -16.01
CA ARG A 46 -13.23 3.78 -15.99
C ARG A 46 -14.08 3.14 -14.88
N ALA A 47 -13.46 2.80 -13.75
CA ALA A 47 -14.11 2.02 -12.72
C ALA A 47 -15.07 2.91 -11.93
N GLN A 48 -16.32 2.48 -11.88
CA GLN A 48 -17.43 3.10 -11.15
C GLN A 48 -17.23 3.12 -9.62
N SER A 49 -16.06 2.80 -9.08
CA SER A 49 -15.75 2.85 -7.64
C SER A 49 -14.76 3.96 -7.26
N SER A 50 -14.26 4.75 -8.23
CA SER A 50 -13.13 5.68 -8.01
C SER A 50 -13.46 7.03 -7.33
N TRP A 51 -14.68 7.53 -7.44
CA TRP A 51 -15.24 8.65 -6.68
C TRP A 51 -15.00 8.60 -5.15
N PHE A 52 -15.06 7.44 -4.49
CA PHE A 52 -14.76 7.37 -3.05
C PHE A 52 -13.29 7.73 -2.76
N ASN A 53 -12.35 7.20 -3.57
CA ASN A 53 -10.92 7.52 -3.43
C ASN A 53 -10.61 8.99 -3.70
N ILE A 54 -11.34 9.63 -4.62
CA ILE A 54 -11.21 11.06 -4.86
C ILE A 54 -11.61 11.85 -3.61
N ILE A 55 -12.75 11.51 -2.98
CA ILE A 55 -13.22 12.18 -1.76
C ILE A 55 -12.19 11.99 -0.63
N VAL A 56 -11.71 10.77 -0.42
CA VAL A 56 -10.68 10.47 0.59
C VAL A 56 -9.41 11.28 0.31
N SER A 57 -8.96 11.37 -0.94
CA SER A 57 -7.78 12.14 -1.33
C SER A 57 -7.93 13.63 -1.01
N VAL A 58 -9.12 14.21 -1.26
CA VAL A 58 -9.42 15.61 -0.91
C VAL A 58 -9.41 15.82 0.60
N VAL A 59 -9.99 14.91 1.38
CA VAL A 59 -9.99 14.98 2.85
C VAL A 59 -8.56 14.91 3.39
N VAL A 60 -7.73 14.00 2.88
CA VAL A 60 -6.31 13.89 3.24
C VAL A 60 -5.54 15.18 2.90
N LEU A 61 -5.84 15.81 1.76
CA LEU A 61 -5.23 17.07 1.37
C LEU A 61 -5.61 18.22 2.32
N ILE A 62 -6.87 18.29 2.74
CA ILE A 62 -7.33 19.27 3.75
C ILE A 62 -6.62 19.04 5.09
N ILE A 63 -6.50 17.77 5.51
CA ILE A 63 -5.79 17.38 6.73
C ILE A 63 -4.31 17.79 6.66
N ALA A 64 -3.63 17.58 5.53
CA ALA A 64 -2.25 17.98 5.34
C ALA A 64 -2.05 19.50 5.45
N ILE A 65 -2.98 20.29 4.90
CA ILE A 65 -2.97 21.76 5.03
C ILE A 65 -3.17 22.19 6.50
N LEU A 66 -4.13 21.57 7.21
CA LEU A 66 -4.37 21.83 8.64
C LEU A 66 -3.13 21.56 9.48
N LEU A 67 -2.40 20.49 9.15
CA LEU A 67 -1.13 20.12 9.79
C LEU A 67 -0.07 21.20 9.58
N LEU A 68 0.10 21.65 8.33
CA LEU A 68 1.05 22.70 7.96
C LEU A 68 0.76 24.02 8.69
N VAL A 69 -0.53 24.40 8.79
CA VAL A 69 -0.96 25.59 9.53
C VAL A 69 -0.77 25.40 11.04
N GLY A 70 -1.04 24.21 11.58
CA GLY A 70 -0.85 23.87 12.98
C GLY A 70 0.61 23.97 13.42
N VAL A 71 1.54 23.50 12.57
CA VAL A 71 2.98 23.61 12.77
C VAL A 71 3.43 25.07 12.72
N LYS A 72 2.95 25.85 11.75
CA LYS A 72 3.32 27.27 11.61
C LYS A 72 2.83 28.14 12.77
N LYS A 73 1.64 27.84 13.33
CA LYS A 73 1.07 28.60 14.46
C LYS A 73 1.54 28.15 15.84
N GLU A 74 2.42 27.14 15.93
CA GLU A 74 2.95 26.60 17.19
C GLU A 74 1.84 26.25 18.22
N ARG A 75 0.67 25.81 17.74
CA ARG A 75 -0.47 25.43 18.61
C ARG A 75 -0.43 23.90 18.83
N PRO A 76 0.14 23.40 19.95
CA PRO A 76 0.32 21.96 20.17
C PRO A 76 -0.99 21.17 20.22
N ASN A 77 -2.12 21.84 20.54
CA ASN A 77 -3.43 21.20 20.57
C ASN A 77 -3.90 20.76 19.17
N LEU A 78 -3.58 21.50 18.10
CA LEU A 78 -3.94 21.10 16.74
C LEU A 78 -3.13 19.87 16.30
N ILE A 79 -1.86 19.82 16.68
CA ILE A 79 -0.97 18.70 16.36
C ILE A 79 -1.44 17.42 17.07
N ARG A 80 -1.86 17.50 18.35
CA ARG A 80 -2.38 16.33 19.06
C ARG A 80 -3.61 15.73 18.39
N ILE A 81 -4.58 16.56 17.99
CA ILE A 81 -5.80 16.09 17.32
C ILE A 81 -5.44 15.38 16.01
N TRP A 82 -4.49 15.95 15.26
CA TRP A 82 -4.02 15.34 14.02
C TRP A 82 -3.40 13.96 14.25
N ILE A 83 -2.54 13.81 15.26
CA ILE A 83 -1.92 12.52 15.61
C ILE A 83 -2.97 11.46 15.93
N TYR A 84 -4.05 11.80 16.64
CA TYR A 84 -5.13 10.84 16.92
C TYR A 84 -5.83 10.37 15.65
N VAL A 85 -6.13 11.28 14.72
CA VAL A 85 -6.75 10.93 13.44
C VAL A 85 -5.83 10.00 12.63
N GLU A 86 -4.53 10.31 12.60
CA GLU A 86 -3.55 9.49 11.89
C GLU A 86 -3.42 8.08 12.48
N ILE A 87 -3.38 7.96 13.81
CA ILE A 87 -3.36 6.65 14.48
C ILE A 87 -4.59 5.82 14.10
N VAL A 88 -5.78 6.43 14.09
CA VAL A 88 -7.02 5.74 13.71
C VAL A 88 -6.97 5.30 12.24
N LEU A 89 -6.50 6.17 11.34
CA LEU A 89 -6.32 5.85 9.91
C LEU A 89 -5.33 4.70 9.70
N VAL A 90 -4.19 4.72 10.41
CA VAL A 90 -3.20 3.64 10.34
C VAL A 90 -3.80 2.32 10.82
N ILE A 91 -4.56 2.32 11.92
CA ILE A 91 -5.24 1.10 12.39
C ILE A 91 -6.23 0.58 11.33
N LEU A 92 -7.03 1.46 10.74
CA LEU A 92 -8.04 1.09 9.75
C LEU A 92 -7.42 0.55 8.45
N THR A 93 -6.32 1.15 8.00
CA THR A 93 -5.56 0.65 6.84
C THR A 93 -4.91 -0.71 7.14
N LEU A 94 -4.42 -0.92 8.36
CA LEU A 94 -3.85 -2.20 8.80
C LEU A 94 -4.90 -3.31 8.84
N ILE A 95 -6.11 -3.02 9.32
CA ILE A 95 -7.24 -3.98 9.25
C ILE A 95 -7.59 -4.30 7.79
N SER A 96 -7.64 -3.28 6.93
CA SER A 96 -7.97 -3.46 5.51
C SER A 96 -6.93 -4.32 4.78
N SER A 97 -5.64 -4.11 5.06
CA SER A 97 -4.56 -4.90 4.47
C SER A 97 -4.58 -6.35 4.94
N LEU A 98 -4.95 -6.60 6.22
CA LEU A 98 -5.14 -7.96 6.73
C LEU A 98 -6.27 -8.68 6.00
N ILE A 99 -7.42 -8.04 5.75
CA ILE A 99 -8.53 -8.65 5.01
C ILE A 99 -8.08 -9.05 3.60
N VAL A 100 -7.40 -8.16 2.88
CA VAL A 100 -6.87 -8.45 1.53
C VAL A 100 -5.88 -9.62 1.59
N PHE A 101 -5.01 -9.64 2.60
CA PHE A 101 -4.05 -10.72 2.79
C PHE A 101 -4.72 -12.08 3.00
N PHE A 102 -5.73 -12.15 3.88
CA PHE A 102 -6.48 -13.38 4.11
C PHE A 102 -7.22 -13.86 2.85
N THR A 103 -7.91 -12.95 2.14
CA THR A 103 -8.60 -13.32 0.90
C THR A 103 -7.62 -13.78 -0.20
N ALA A 104 -6.46 -13.13 -0.33
CA ALA A 104 -5.43 -13.56 -1.27
C ALA A 104 -4.86 -14.94 -0.91
N TRP A 105 -4.77 -15.25 0.38
CA TRP A 105 -4.33 -16.56 0.85
C TRP A 105 -5.34 -17.65 0.49
N ASP A 106 -6.64 -17.43 0.71
CA ASP A 106 -7.69 -18.39 0.37
C ASP A 106 -7.77 -18.66 -1.15
N PHE A 107 -7.54 -17.65 -1.99
CA PHE A 107 -7.56 -17.79 -3.46
C PHE A 107 -6.21 -18.23 -4.08
N GLY A 108 -5.09 -18.05 -3.39
CA GLY A 108 -3.74 -18.33 -3.92
C GLY A 108 -3.36 -19.82 -3.92
N VAL A 109 -3.87 -20.61 -2.99
CA VAL A 109 -3.53 -22.04 -2.85
C VAL A 109 -4.04 -22.91 -4.01
N PRO A 110 -5.28 -22.77 -4.53
CA PRO A 110 -5.75 -23.64 -5.62
C PRO A 110 -5.08 -23.33 -6.96
N ILE A 111 -4.70 -22.07 -7.25
CA ILE A 111 -4.18 -21.69 -8.57
C ILE A 111 -2.72 -22.17 -8.75
N ILE A 112 -1.88 -22.06 -7.72
CA ILE A 112 -0.49 -22.56 -7.79
C ILE A 112 -0.49 -24.09 -7.92
N SER A 113 -1.35 -24.77 -7.16
CA SER A 113 -1.48 -26.23 -7.21
C SER A 113 -2.00 -26.73 -8.57
N LEU A 114 -2.97 -26.05 -9.19
CA LEU A 114 -3.42 -26.35 -10.55
C LEU A 114 -2.37 -26.05 -11.61
N CYS A 115 -1.59 -24.98 -11.45
CA CYS A 115 -0.55 -24.61 -12.42
C CYS A 115 0.61 -25.63 -12.41
N GLU A 116 0.97 -26.17 -11.24
CA GLU A 116 1.98 -27.22 -11.11
C GLU A 116 1.49 -28.55 -11.71
N ILE A 117 0.23 -28.93 -11.45
CA ILE A 117 -0.38 -30.14 -12.03
C ILE A 117 -0.51 -30.03 -13.56
N MET A 118 -0.84 -28.85 -14.10
CA MET A 118 -0.92 -28.64 -15.56
C MET A 118 0.46 -28.61 -16.22
N GLY A 119 1.48 -28.10 -15.53
CA GLY A 119 2.87 -28.09 -16.02
C GLY A 119 3.44 -29.49 -16.20
N GLU A 120 3.11 -30.42 -15.30
CA GLU A 120 3.59 -31.80 -15.39
C GLU A 120 2.91 -32.58 -16.52
N LYS A 121 1.60 -32.37 -16.73
CA LYS A 121 0.84 -33.03 -17.80
C LYS A 121 1.41 -32.75 -19.20
N HIS A 122 1.86 -31.52 -19.45
CA HIS A 122 2.42 -31.12 -20.74
C HIS A 122 3.83 -31.69 -21.01
N LYS A 123 4.54 -32.13 -19.96
CA LYS A 123 5.85 -32.78 -20.08
C LYS A 123 5.68 -34.24 -20.54
N TRP A 124 4.72 -34.96 -19.93
CA TRP A 124 4.42 -36.35 -20.28
C TRP A 124 3.95 -36.53 -21.73
N GLU A 125 3.10 -35.63 -22.26
CA GLU A 125 2.65 -35.73 -23.66
C GLU A 125 3.78 -35.59 -24.68
N ARG A 126 4.84 -34.82 -24.36
CA ARG A 126 5.99 -34.65 -25.25
C ARG A 126 6.89 -35.90 -25.27
N GLU A 127 7.07 -36.57 -24.13
CA GLU A 127 7.86 -37.80 -24.03
C GLU A 127 7.17 -38.98 -24.75
N ILE A 128 5.85 -39.10 -24.66
CA ILE A 128 5.08 -40.13 -25.37
C ILE A 128 5.16 -39.96 -26.89
N THR A 129 5.13 -38.71 -27.38
CA THR A 129 5.20 -38.44 -28.83
C THR A 129 6.56 -38.79 -29.42
N LEU A 130 7.65 -38.60 -28.66
CA LEU A 130 9.00 -38.92 -29.10
C LEU A 130 9.23 -40.44 -29.19
N THR A 131 8.78 -41.19 -28.19
CA THR A 131 8.91 -42.66 -28.17
C THR A 131 8.11 -43.34 -29.29
N LEU A 132 6.91 -42.84 -29.61
CA LEU A 132 6.13 -43.33 -30.75
C LEU A 132 6.84 -43.12 -32.10
N ARG A 133 7.59 -42.02 -32.27
CA ARG A 133 8.33 -41.75 -33.50
C ARG A 133 9.53 -42.68 -33.68
N GLU A 134 10.22 -43.04 -32.61
CA GLU A 134 11.34 -44.00 -32.66
C GLU A 134 10.86 -45.43 -33.01
N MET A 135 9.73 -45.86 -32.44
CA MET A 135 9.14 -47.16 -32.76
C MET A 135 8.62 -47.25 -34.21
N SER A 136 8.09 -46.14 -34.77
CA SER A 136 7.67 -46.13 -36.18
C SER A 136 8.85 -46.18 -37.17
N GLY A 137 10.02 -45.64 -36.80
CA GLY A 137 11.21 -45.64 -37.67
C GLY A 137 11.91 -47.00 -37.78
N THR A 138 11.72 -47.86 -36.78
CA THR A 138 12.31 -49.21 -36.73
C THR A 138 11.48 -50.26 -37.47
N LEU A 139 10.19 -50.02 -37.72
CA LEU A 139 9.31 -50.95 -38.43
C LEU A 139 9.40 -50.86 -39.98
N SER A 140 10.12 -49.86 -40.51
CA SER A 140 10.24 -49.60 -41.96
C SER A 140 11.58 -50.06 -42.55
N LYS A 141 12.42 -50.77 -41.78
CA LYS A 141 13.65 -51.42 -42.24
C LYS A 141 13.53 -52.92 -42.08
#